data_AF-A0A0D0X1W8-F1
#
_entry.id   AF-A0A0D0X1W8-F1
#
_cell.length_a   1.000
_cell.length_b   1.000
_cell.length_c   1.000
_cell.angle_alpha   90.00
_cell.angle_beta   90.00
_cell.angle_gamma   90.00
#
_symmetry.space_group_name_H-M   'P 1'
#
loop_
_entity.id
_entity.type
_entity.pdbx_description
1 polymer ?
#
loop_
_entity_poly.entity_id
_entity_poly.type
_entity_poly.pdbx_seq_one_letter_code
_entity_poly.pdbx_strand_id
1 'polypeptide(L)'
;MARTWLSIRVELVSGRGEDYWPRPGRILAAARSHTFEQLGAAIDLAFARWDLAHLRLFTLADQTPVCSFRTWEDMPDGAVDSDRTTLSRLTPGDQFAYVFDMGDDWTHLCAVADHRIDPLDELGLVAAQPTPYQGWGDLPDQYGRRWDGDSGSAAPRRPRNPLADLPPILPWWGPRQP
;
A
#
# COMPACT_ATOMS: atom_id res chain seq x y z
N MET A 1 -11.95 17.00 -17.51
CA MET A 1 -13.18 16.26 -17.15
C MET A 1 -13.63 16.74 -15.76
N ALA A 2 -14.54 16.06 -15.06
CA ALA A 2 -15.01 16.49 -13.75
C ALA A 2 -14.12 15.94 -12.62
N ARG A 3 -13.62 16.84 -11.75
CA ARG A 3 -12.81 16.52 -10.57
C ARG A 3 -13.63 15.76 -9.53
N THR A 4 -13.73 14.45 -9.68
CA THR A 4 -14.65 13.59 -8.92
C THR A 4 -13.93 12.53 -8.09
N TRP A 5 -12.67 12.26 -8.38
CA TRP A 5 -11.88 11.24 -7.70
C TRP A 5 -11.28 11.77 -6.39
N LEU A 6 -11.14 10.87 -5.44
CA LEU A 6 -10.42 11.11 -4.19
C LEU A 6 -8.91 11.03 -4.46
N SER A 7 -8.15 11.90 -3.82
CA SER A 7 -6.71 11.75 -3.62
C SER A 7 -6.51 11.39 -2.15
N ILE A 8 -5.90 10.25 -1.88
CA ILE A 8 -5.77 9.68 -0.53
C ILE A 8 -4.28 9.49 -0.25
N ARG A 9 -3.74 10.26 0.69
CA ARG A 9 -2.41 10.02 1.25
C ARG A 9 -2.50 8.84 2.20
N VAL A 10 -1.58 7.90 2.08
CA VAL A 10 -1.43 6.75 2.95
C VAL A 10 0.00 6.72 3.46
N GLU A 11 0.19 6.71 4.77
CA GLU A 11 1.51 6.68 5.41
C GLU A 11 1.61 5.43 6.29
N LEU A 12 2.70 4.68 6.14
CA LEU A 12 3.03 3.55 7.00
C LEU A 12 3.49 4.08 8.36
N VAL A 13 2.76 3.72 9.42
CA VAL A 13 2.99 4.18 10.79
C VAL A 13 3.84 3.17 11.55
N SER A 14 3.44 1.90 11.53
CA SER A 14 4.08 0.82 12.27
C SER A 14 3.88 -0.52 11.56
N GLY A 15 4.64 -1.53 12.01
CA GLY A 15 4.48 -2.92 11.58
C GLY A 15 5.70 -3.76 11.96
N ARG A 16 5.45 -5.01 12.31
CA ARG A 16 6.42 -5.99 12.82
C ARG A 16 7.13 -5.53 14.10
N GLY A 17 6.41 -4.81 14.96
CA GLY A 17 6.95 -4.28 16.22
C GLY A 17 7.86 -3.05 16.06
N GLU A 18 7.92 -2.46 14.88
CA GLU A 18 8.69 -1.24 14.59
C GLU A 18 7.76 -0.05 14.31
N ASP A 19 8.18 1.14 14.75
CA ASP A 19 7.55 2.42 14.42
C ASP A 19 8.38 3.17 13.37
N TYR A 20 7.74 3.67 12.33
CA TYR A 20 8.44 4.30 11.21
C TYR A 20 8.49 5.82 11.31
N TRP A 21 9.70 6.39 11.23
CA TRP A 21 9.93 7.82 11.09
C TRP A 21 11.22 8.12 10.31
N PRO A 22 11.19 8.96 9.24
CA PRO A 22 10.00 9.49 8.59
C PRO A 22 9.15 8.38 7.96
N ARG A 23 7.83 8.56 7.92
CA ARG A 23 6.89 7.54 7.43
C ARG A 23 7.01 7.36 5.91
N PRO A 24 7.25 6.14 5.40
CA PRO A 24 7.05 5.84 3.99
C PRO A 24 5.59 6.08 3.61
N GLY A 25 5.34 6.63 2.42
CA GLY A 25 3.98 6.98 2.05
C GLY A 25 3.70 6.95 0.56
N ARG A 26 2.42 6.87 0.24
CA ARG A 26 1.86 6.81 -1.11
C ARG A 26 0.70 7.78 -1.23
N ILE A 27 0.46 8.30 -2.43
CA ILE A 27 -0.79 8.98 -2.75
C ILE A 27 -1.52 8.14 -3.79
N LEU A 28 -2.75 7.75 -3.44
CA LEU A 28 -3.62 6.94 -4.29
C LEU A 28 -4.75 7.80 -4.85
N ALA A 29 -5.01 7.62 -6.13
CA ALA A 29 -6.20 8.12 -6.80
C ALA A 29 -7.29 7.05 -6.75
N ALA A 30 -8.49 7.41 -6.30
CA ALA A 30 -9.60 6.47 -6.22
C ALA A 30 -10.95 7.10 -6.62
N ALA A 31 -11.70 6.40 -7.47
CA ALA A 31 -13.09 6.73 -7.72
C ALA A 31 -13.93 6.50 -6.45
N ARG A 32 -14.96 7.32 -6.24
CA ARG A 32 -15.92 7.14 -5.14
C ARG A 32 -16.71 5.83 -5.24
N SER A 33 -16.83 5.27 -6.44
CA SER A 33 -17.50 3.99 -6.69
C SER A 33 -16.65 2.78 -6.36
N HIS A 34 -15.34 2.93 -6.16
CA HIS A 34 -14.52 1.82 -5.68
C HIS A 34 -14.92 1.43 -4.26
N THR A 35 -14.67 0.19 -3.88
CA THR A 35 -14.93 -0.34 -2.54
C THR A 35 -13.74 -0.17 -1.60
N PHE A 36 -13.98 -0.34 -0.31
CA PHE A 36 -12.89 -0.39 0.68
C PHE A 36 -11.97 -1.59 0.45
N GLU A 37 -12.49 -2.74 0.01
CA GLU A 37 -11.63 -3.89 -0.32
C GLU A 37 -10.69 -3.58 -1.50
N GLN A 38 -11.20 -2.90 -2.54
CA GLN A 38 -10.36 -2.44 -3.65
C GLN A 38 -9.28 -1.45 -3.19
N LEU A 39 -9.61 -0.56 -2.24
CA LEU A 39 -8.63 0.34 -1.65
C LEU A 39 -7.57 -0.43 -0.84
N GLY A 40 -7.98 -1.39 -0.02
CA GLY A 40 -7.07 -2.21 0.79
C GLY A 40 -6.08 -2.97 -0.08
N ALA A 41 -6.57 -3.68 -1.10
CA ALA A 41 -5.72 -4.38 -2.05
C ALA A 41 -4.73 -3.46 -2.79
N ALA A 42 -5.15 -2.23 -3.12
CA ALA A 42 -4.27 -1.24 -3.74
C ALA A 42 -3.21 -0.70 -2.76
N ILE A 43 -3.56 -0.51 -1.49
CA ILE A 43 -2.60 -0.13 -0.44
C ILE A 43 -1.57 -1.24 -0.27
N ASP A 44 -2.02 -2.48 -0.10
CA ASP A 44 -1.13 -3.65 0.05
C ASP A 44 -0.10 -3.74 -1.07
N LEU A 45 -0.55 -3.63 -2.32
CA LEU A 45 0.33 -3.63 -3.47
C LEU A 45 1.28 -2.42 -3.47
N ALA A 46 0.78 -1.22 -3.16
CA ALA A 46 1.58 0.01 -3.13
C ALA A 46 2.64 0.00 -2.01
N PHE A 47 2.43 -0.80 -0.97
CA PHE A 47 3.33 -1.04 0.16
C PHE A 47 4.04 -2.40 0.08
N ALA A 48 4.08 -3.06 -1.09
CA ALA A 48 4.85 -4.28 -1.30
C ALA A 48 4.46 -5.43 -0.35
N ARG A 49 3.15 -5.65 -0.22
CA ARG A 49 2.56 -6.84 0.42
C ARG A 49 2.11 -7.79 -0.70
N TRP A 50 2.53 -9.05 -0.59
CA TRP A 50 2.40 -10.05 -1.65
C TRP A 50 1.67 -11.30 -1.18
N ASP A 51 1.87 -11.69 0.08
CA ASP A 51 1.10 -12.74 0.70
C ASP A 51 -0.18 -12.12 1.23
N LEU A 52 -1.24 -12.16 0.40
CA LEU A 52 -2.48 -11.42 0.65
C LEU A 52 -3.51 -12.20 1.47
N ALA A 53 -3.18 -13.42 1.90
CA ALA A 53 -4.06 -14.30 2.67
C ALA A 53 -4.12 -13.90 4.16
N HIS A 54 -4.23 -12.59 4.40
CA HIS A 54 -4.28 -11.96 5.71
C HIS A 54 -5.51 -11.05 5.82
N LEU A 55 -5.94 -10.82 7.06
CA LEU A 55 -7.09 -9.96 7.31
C LEU A 55 -6.74 -8.48 7.06
N ARG A 56 -7.76 -7.73 6.63
CA ARG A 56 -7.75 -6.29 6.43
C ARG A 56 -8.79 -5.63 7.32
N LEU A 57 -8.44 -4.49 7.91
CA LEU A 57 -9.36 -3.68 8.70
C LEU A 57 -9.14 -2.20 8.43
N PHE A 58 -10.21 -1.48 8.11
CA PHE A 58 -10.23 -0.04 8.24
C PHE A 58 -10.98 0.39 9.49
N THR A 59 -10.56 1.49 10.09
CA THR A 59 -11.30 2.16 11.18
C THR A 59 -11.53 3.60 10.77
N LEU A 60 -12.79 3.95 10.48
CA LEU A 60 -13.17 5.29 10.07
C LEU A 60 -13.14 6.28 11.25
N ALA A 61 -13.22 7.58 10.95
CA ALA A 61 -13.21 8.63 11.97
C ALA A 61 -14.35 8.51 13.00
N ASP A 62 -15.50 7.97 12.58
CA ASP A 62 -16.65 7.66 13.43
C ASP A 62 -16.50 6.33 14.20
N GLN A 63 -15.31 5.74 14.18
CA GLN A 63 -14.95 4.44 14.75
C GLN A 63 -15.62 3.23 14.08
N THR A 64 -16.33 3.42 12.95
CA THR A 64 -16.92 2.31 12.20
C THR A 64 -15.82 1.37 11.68
N PRO A 65 -15.83 0.07 12.03
CA PRO A 65 -14.96 -0.92 11.44
C PRO A 65 -15.42 -1.24 10.01
N VAL A 66 -14.49 -1.36 9.07
CA VAL A 66 -14.79 -1.82 7.70
C VAL A 66 -13.87 -3.00 7.37
N CYS A 67 -14.45 -4.17 7.15
CA CYS A 67 -13.72 -5.41 6.93
C CYS A 67 -14.51 -6.36 6.00
N SER A 68 -13.83 -7.35 5.40
CA SER A 68 -14.49 -8.28 4.49
C SER A 68 -15.26 -9.36 5.27
N PHE A 69 -16.57 -9.44 5.05
CA PHE A 69 -17.41 -10.45 5.70
C PHE A 69 -17.18 -11.86 5.15
N ARG A 70 -16.38 -11.99 4.09
CA ARG A 70 -16.01 -13.28 3.49
C ARG A 70 -14.82 -13.93 4.16
N THR A 71 -13.94 -13.14 4.77
CA THR A 71 -12.65 -13.60 5.32
C THR A 71 -12.65 -13.61 6.84
N TRP A 72 -13.43 -12.74 7.48
CA TRP A 72 -13.59 -12.69 8.92
C TRP A 72 -14.59 -13.72 9.41
N GLU A 73 -14.21 -14.52 10.39
CA GLU A 73 -15.10 -15.46 11.09
C GLU A 73 -15.94 -14.71 12.14
N ASP A 74 -15.28 -13.91 12.98
CA ASP A 74 -15.90 -13.08 14.02
C ASP A 74 -15.61 -11.60 13.75
N MET A 75 -16.61 -10.89 13.19
CA MET A 75 -16.46 -9.48 12.84
C MET A 75 -16.55 -8.58 14.08
N PRO A 76 -15.85 -7.43 14.07
CA PRO A 76 -16.03 -6.40 15.09
C PRO A 76 -17.49 -5.92 15.15
N ASP A 77 -17.94 -5.54 16.34
CA ASP A 77 -19.28 -4.97 16.52
C ASP A 77 -19.49 -3.72 15.66
N GLY A 78 -20.61 -3.68 14.94
CA GLY A 78 -20.95 -2.56 14.06
C GLY A 78 -20.12 -2.51 12.77
N ALA A 79 -19.33 -3.54 12.45
CA ALA A 79 -18.59 -3.60 11.20
C ALA A 79 -19.50 -3.52 9.97
N VAL A 80 -18.99 -2.93 8.91
CA VAL A 80 -19.62 -2.92 7.58
C VAL A 80 -18.74 -3.63 6.56
N ASP A 81 -19.40 -4.24 5.57
CA ASP A 81 -18.73 -5.09 4.59
C ASP A 81 -17.86 -4.26 3.62
N SER A 82 -16.55 -4.50 3.62
CA SER A 82 -15.58 -3.83 2.76
C SER A 82 -15.72 -4.20 1.27
N ASP A 83 -16.28 -5.38 0.96
CA ASP A 83 -16.52 -5.83 -0.42
C ASP A 83 -17.66 -5.04 -1.08
N ARG A 84 -18.53 -4.40 -0.28
CA ARG A 84 -19.74 -3.72 -0.76
C ARG A 84 -19.76 -2.23 -0.44
N THR A 85 -19.11 -1.82 0.63
CA THR A 85 -19.07 -0.42 1.07
C THR A 85 -18.14 0.36 0.14
N THR A 86 -18.67 1.42 -0.47
CA THR A 86 -17.92 2.25 -1.42
C THR A 86 -17.22 3.43 -0.74
N LEU A 87 -16.16 3.92 -1.38
CA LEU A 87 -15.41 5.10 -0.95
C LEU A 87 -16.22 6.40 -1.05
N SER A 88 -17.46 6.34 -1.57
CA SER A 88 -18.38 7.48 -1.57
C SER A 88 -18.76 7.95 -0.16
N ARG A 89 -18.56 7.10 0.86
CA ARG A 89 -18.68 7.40 2.29
C ARG A 89 -17.59 8.36 2.80
N LEU A 90 -16.43 8.41 2.12
CA LEU A 90 -15.34 9.32 2.48
C LEU A 90 -15.60 10.74 1.96
N THR A 91 -15.29 11.70 2.82
CA THR A 91 -15.36 13.13 2.55
C THR A 91 -13.95 13.74 2.50
N PRO A 92 -13.76 14.85 1.75
CA PRO A 92 -12.49 15.58 1.76
C PRO A 92 -12.10 15.97 3.19
N GLY A 93 -10.83 15.76 3.56
CA GLY A 93 -10.31 16.03 4.90
C GLY A 93 -10.45 14.86 5.89
N ASP A 94 -11.20 13.81 5.56
CA ASP A 94 -11.32 12.64 6.44
C ASP A 94 -9.97 11.98 6.69
N GLN A 95 -9.78 11.50 7.92
CA GLN A 95 -8.68 10.64 8.30
C GLN A 95 -9.21 9.32 8.85
N PHE A 96 -8.55 8.22 8.53
CA PHE A 96 -8.92 6.88 8.96
C PHE A 96 -7.69 5.98 9.02
N ALA A 97 -7.77 4.92 9.81
CA ALA A 97 -6.71 3.93 9.92
C ALA A 97 -6.96 2.76 8.97
N TYR A 98 -5.88 2.13 8.51
CA TYR A 98 -5.90 0.87 7.78
C TYR A 98 -4.84 -0.08 8.33
N VAL A 99 -5.25 -1.30 8.69
CA VAL A 99 -4.37 -2.36 9.18
C VAL A 99 -4.45 -3.55 8.23
N PHE A 100 -3.28 -4.03 7.83
CA PHE A 100 -3.10 -5.27 7.08
C PHE A 100 -2.31 -6.26 7.93
N ASP A 101 -2.75 -7.52 7.95
CA ASP A 101 -2.15 -8.61 8.73
C ASP A 101 -2.12 -8.30 10.24
N MET A 102 -3.10 -8.82 10.97
CA MET A 102 -3.27 -8.57 12.41
C MET A 102 -2.18 -9.24 13.26
N GLY A 103 -1.39 -10.15 12.67
CA GLY A 103 -0.23 -10.73 13.32
C GLY A 103 0.97 -9.78 13.28
N ASP A 104 1.25 -9.21 12.10
CA ASP A 104 2.37 -8.28 11.89
C ASP A 104 2.00 -6.80 12.08
N ASP A 105 0.72 -6.47 12.19
CA ASP A 105 0.15 -5.15 12.47
C ASP A 105 0.65 -4.03 11.54
N TRP A 106 0.62 -4.25 10.22
CA TRP A 106 0.99 -3.22 9.25
C TRP A 106 -0.04 -2.08 9.24
N THR A 107 0.22 -1.08 10.07
CA THR A 107 -0.71 0.02 10.36
C THR A 107 -0.38 1.25 9.52
N HIS A 108 -1.42 1.80 8.91
CA HIS A 108 -1.34 2.96 8.04
C HIS A 108 -2.31 4.06 8.50
N LEU A 109 -1.86 5.30 8.38
CA LEU A 109 -2.72 6.48 8.46
C LEU A 109 -3.13 6.90 7.04
N CYS A 110 -4.43 6.95 6.80
CA CYS A 110 -5.01 7.43 5.55
C CYS A 110 -5.61 8.83 5.76
N ALA A 111 -5.33 9.74 4.84
CA ALA A 111 -5.86 11.11 4.83
C ALA A 111 -6.38 11.47 3.44
N VAL A 112 -7.67 11.84 3.36
CA VAL A 112 -8.30 12.29 2.12
C VAL A 112 -7.97 13.76 1.90
N ALA A 113 -7.44 14.10 0.73
CA ALA A 113 -7.16 15.48 0.37
C ALA A 113 -8.43 16.35 0.35
N ASP A 114 -8.29 17.64 0.68
CA ASP A 114 -9.39 18.62 0.68
C ASP A 114 -10.01 18.83 -0.71
N HIS A 115 -9.24 18.54 -1.77
CA HIS A 115 -9.68 18.68 -3.15
C HIS A 115 -9.77 17.34 -3.85
N ARG A 116 -10.76 17.23 -4.74
CA ARG A 116 -10.86 16.12 -5.68
C ARG A 116 -9.93 16.32 -6.86
N ILE A 117 -9.57 15.23 -7.51
CA ILE A 117 -8.71 15.20 -8.69
C ILE A 117 -9.49 14.75 -9.93
N ASP A 118 -8.96 15.09 -11.10
CA ASP A 118 -9.34 14.49 -12.37
C ASP A 118 -8.34 13.34 -12.66
N PRO A 119 -8.79 12.10 -12.81
CA PRO A 119 -7.89 10.97 -13.05
C PRO A 119 -7.11 11.09 -14.37
N LEU A 120 -7.66 11.76 -15.40
CA LEU A 120 -6.90 11.95 -16.63
C LEU A 120 -5.76 12.94 -16.47
N ASP A 121 -5.95 13.99 -15.66
CA ASP A 121 -4.91 14.99 -15.42
C ASP A 121 -3.78 14.41 -14.55
N GLU A 122 -4.10 13.64 -13.50
CA GLU A 122 -3.11 13.11 -12.55
C GLU A 122 -2.50 11.77 -12.98
N LEU A 123 -3.30 10.86 -13.57
CA LEU A 123 -2.85 9.50 -13.93
C LEU A 123 -2.61 9.32 -15.44
N GLY A 124 -3.18 10.20 -16.28
CA GLY A 124 -3.23 9.99 -17.74
C GLY A 124 -4.24 8.93 -18.19
N LEU A 125 -4.99 8.30 -17.27
CA LEU A 125 -5.95 7.24 -17.55
C LEU A 125 -7.07 7.19 -16.50
N VAL A 126 -8.18 6.54 -16.84
CA VAL A 126 -9.25 6.22 -15.88
C VAL A 126 -9.03 4.79 -15.40
N ALA A 127 -8.42 4.63 -14.23
CA ALA A 127 -8.09 3.31 -13.68
C ALA A 127 -9.36 2.54 -13.24
N ALA A 128 -9.36 1.23 -13.38
CA ALA A 128 -10.44 0.38 -12.86
C ALA A 128 -10.32 0.08 -11.35
N GLN A 129 -9.16 0.39 -10.77
CA GLN A 129 -8.83 0.16 -9.36
C GLN A 129 -8.19 1.42 -8.78
N PRO A 130 -8.24 1.63 -7.45
CA PRO A 130 -7.42 2.63 -6.79
C PRO A 130 -5.94 2.46 -7.19
N THR A 131 -5.27 3.55 -7.55
CA THR A 131 -3.94 3.47 -8.17
C THR A 131 -3.00 4.49 -7.52
N PRO A 132 -1.81 4.06 -7.04
CA PRO A 132 -0.79 4.98 -6.55
C PRO A 132 -0.20 5.79 -7.70
N TYR A 133 0.02 7.09 -7.49
CA TYR A 133 0.62 7.98 -8.50
C TYR A 133 1.78 8.82 -7.97
N GLN A 134 1.98 8.84 -6.65
CA GLN A 134 3.16 9.40 -6.00
C GLN A 134 3.55 8.54 -4.79
N GLY A 135 4.83 8.56 -4.41
CA GLY A 135 5.33 7.84 -3.25
C GLY A 135 6.70 8.29 -2.78
N TRP A 136 7.01 8.00 -1.53
CA TRP A 136 8.27 8.31 -0.86
C TRP A 136 8.61 7.27 0.22
N GLY A 137 9.87 7.29 0.67
CA GLY A 137 10.40 6.42 1.72
C GLY A 137 10.66 4.99 1.26
N ASP A 138 11.59 4.34 1.98
CA ASP A 138 11.93 2.94 1.76
C ASP A 138 10.82 2.05 2.35
N LEU A 139 10.40 1.04 1.58
CA LEU A 139 9.40 0.09 2.05
C LEU A 139 10.07 -1.09 2.75
N PRO A 140 9.68 -1.42 3.99
CA PRO A 140 10.11 -2.66 4.60
C PRO A 140 9.49 -3.85 3.87
N ASP A 141 10.28 -4.91 3.66
CA ASP A 141 9.76 -6.20 3.17
C ASP A 141 8.70 -6.73 4.14
N GLN A 142 7.65 -7.35 3.59
CA GLN A 142 6.52 -7.89 4.35
C GLN A 142 6.97 -8.82 5.49
N TYR A 143 8.07 -9.56 5.32
CA TYR A 143 8.60 -10.48 6.33
C TYR A 143 10.01 -10.11 6.80
N GLY A 144 10.48 -8.89 6.47
CA GLY A 144 11.82 -8.41 6.82
C GLY A 144 12.96 -9.08 6.06
N ARG A 145 12.69 -9.78 4.95
CA ARG A 145 13.73 -10.42 4.14
C ARG A 145 14.58 -9.37 3.44
N ARG A 146 15.91 -9.51 3.54
CA ARG A 146 16.85 -8.57 2.93
C ARG A 146 17.33 -9.02 1.54
N TRP A 147 17.26 -10.32 1.24
CA TRP A 147 17.56 -10.92 -0.05
C TRP A 147 16.88 -12.30 -0.15
N ASP A 148 16.94 -12.93 -1.33
CA ASP A 148 16.38 -14.27 -1.54
C ASP A 148 17.15 -15.34 -0.74
N GLY A 149 16.42 -16.14 0.04
CA GLY A 149 17.01 -17.12 0.96
C GLY A 149 17.64 -16.50 2.22
N ASP A 150 17.32 -15.25 2.57
CA ASP A 150 17.75 -14.65 3.84
C ASP A 150 17.28 -15.50 5.03
N SER A 151 18.27 -16.00 5.79
CA SER A 151 18.08 -16.83 6.99
C SER A 151 18.33 -16.08 8.29
N GLY A 152 18.47 -14.74 8.24
CA GLY A 152 18.88 -13.92 9.37
C GLY A 152 20.40 -13.85 9.56
N SER A 153 21.18 -14.51 8.69
CA SER A 153 22.64 -14.46 8.69
C SER A 153 23.18 -13.11 8.18
N ALA A 154 24.51 -12.90 8.22
CA ALA A 154 25.11 -11.68 7.70
C ALA A 154 24.94 -11.59 6.18
N ALA A 155 24.67 -10.39 5.66
CA ALA A 155 24.54 -10.18 4.22
C ALA A 155 25.81 -10.57 3.46
N PRO A 156 25.69 -11.15 2.25
CA PRO A 156 26.85 -11.46 1.43
C PRO A 156 27.60 -10.18 1.08
N ARG A 157 28.93 -10.27 1.03
CA ARG A 157 29.79 -9.12 0.73
C ARG A 157 29.52 -8.63 -0.69
N ARG A 158 29.20 -7.33 -0.83
CA ARG A 158 29.01 -6.70 -2.14
C ARG A 158 30.28 -6.85 -3.00
N PRO A 159 30.18 -7.41 -4.23
CA PRO A 159 31.32 -7.48 -5.14
C PRO A 159 31.76 -6.10 -5.62
N ARG A 160 33.03 -5.98 -6.05
CA ARG A 160 33.60 -4.70 -6.55
C ARG A 160 32.85 -4.19 -7.79
N ASN A 161 32.40 -5.09 -8.66
CA ASN A 161 31.53 -4.77 -9.78
C ASN A 161 30.23 -5.60 -9.66
N PRO A 162 29.15 -5.02 -9.10
CA PRO A 162 27.89 -5.74 -8.84
C PRO A 162 27.06 -6.04 -10.10
N LEU A 163 27.54 -5.65 -11.29
CA LEU A 163 26.87 -5.91 -12.56
C LEU A 163 27.60 -6.98 -13.40
N ALA A 164 28.76 -7.47 -12.93
CA ALA A 164 29.64 -8.34 -13.71
C ALA A 164 29.07 -9.75 -13.92
N ASP A 165 28.24 -10.21 -12.99
CA ASP A 165 27.56 -11.51 -12.99
C ASP A 165 26.24 -11.51 -13.76
N LEU A 166 25.74 -10.32 -14.13
CA LEU A 166 24.54 -10.18 -14.96
C LEU A 166 24.82 -10.54 -16.43
N PRO A 167 23.86 -11.10 -17.16
CA PRO A 167 24.00 -11.32 -18.60
C PRO A 167 24.09 -9.96 -19.33
N PRO A 168 24.87 -9.81 -20.42
CA PRO A 168 25.07 -8.52 -21.10
C PRO A 168 23.88 -8.09 -21.98
N ILE A 169 22.67 -8.09 -21.42
CA ILE A 169 21.41 -7.69 -22.08
C ILE A 169 21.34 -6.17 -22.20
N LEU A 170 21.74 -5.46 -21.16
CA LEU A 170 21.88 -4.01 -21.16
C LEU A 170 23.35 -3.62 -21.23
N PRO A 171 23.66 -2.44 -21.80
CA PRO A 171 24.99 -1.87 -21.68
C PRO A 171 25.42 -1.86 -20.19
N TRP A 172 26.68 -2.24 -19.96
CA TRP A 172 27.31 -2.32 -18.63
C TRP A 172 26.96 -3.52 -17.74
N TRP A 173 26.06 -4.40 -18.19
CA TRP A 173 25.91 -5.74 -17.59
C TRP A 173 26.97 -6.69 -18.16
N GLY A 174 27.42 -7.62 -17.34
CA GLY A 174 28.48 -8.58 -17.69
C GLY A 174 29.90 -8.04 -17.43
N PRO A 175 30.92 -8.86 -17.73
CA PRO A 175 32.31 -8.46 -17.56
C PRO A 175 32.62 -7.26 -18.46
N ARG A 176 33.18 -6.19 -17.87
CA ARG A 176 33.67 -5.06 -18.65
C ARG A 176 34.85 -5.55 -19.49
N GLN A 177 34.72 -5.48 -20.81
CA GLN A 177 35.87 -5.66 -21.70
C GLN A 177 36.84 -4.49 -21.48
N PRO A 178 38.14 -4.76 -21.36
CA PRO A 178 39.16 -3.72 -21.21
C PRO A 178 39.25 -2.79 -22.43
#